data_AF-A0A0D7DWK6-F1
#
_entry.id   AF-A0A0D7DWK6-F1
#
_cell.length_a   1.000
_cell.length_b   1.000
_cell.length_c   1.000
_cell.angle_alpha   90.00
_cell.angle_beta   90.00
_cell.angle_gamma   90.00
#
_symmetry.space_group_name_H-M   'P 1'
#
loop_
_entity.id
_entity.type
_entity.pdbx_description
1 polymer ?
#
loop_
_entity_poly.entity_id
_entity_poly.type
_entity_poly.pdbx_seq_one_letter_code
_entity_poly.pdbx_strand_id
1 'polypeptide(L)'
;MARQDASELAIRLGRQAEAVCRHYLSTGHREGSYWLVGDVRNTPGRSMFVRLKGGETGKGAAGKWTDAATGEHGDLLDVIRESCGLVDFKDVADEARAFLSMPHPEPDRRHDGERKAPAPIGSPEAARRLVGMSQPILGTVVETYLRNRAITALHGTGSLRFHPRCYYRPDEYSPTETWPAMIASVTDLAGHQTG
;
A
#
# COMPACT_ATOMS: atom_id res chain seq x y z
N MET A 1 -31.08 -7.89 -22.26
CA MET A 1 -30.53 -8.86 -21.30
C MET A 1 -29.00 -8.75 -21.15
N ALA A 2 -28.20 -8.75 -22.22
CA ALA A 2 -26.73 -8.71 -22.15
C ALA A 2 -26.10 -7.53 -21.36
N ARG A 3 -26.70 -6.33 -21.40
CA ARG A 3 -26.16 -5.13 -20.73
C ARG A 3 -26.31 -5.15 -19.20
N GLN A 4 -27.35 -5.84 -18.70
CA GLN A 4 -27.56 -6.04 -17.26
C GLN A 4 -26.54 -7.06 -16.73
N ASP A 5 -26.26 -8.13 -17.48
CA ASP A 5 -25.25 -9.14 -17.15
C ASP A 5 -23.84 -8.53 -17.11
N ALA A 6 -23.47 -7.70 -18.11
CA ALA A 6 -22.18 -7.01 -18.13
C ALA A 6 -21.97 -6.09 -16.92
N SER A 7 -23.00 -5.32 -16.54
CA SER A 7 -22.91 -4.39 -15.41
C SER A 7 -22.81 -5.14 -14.08
N GLU A 8 -23.54 -6.25 -13.95
CA GLU A 8 -23.49 -7.11 -12.78
C GLU A 8 -22.12 -7.79 -12.64
N LEU A 9 -21.55 -8.30 -13.74
CA LEU A 9 -20.20 -8.85 -13.76
C LEU A 9 -19.16 -7.80 -13.37
N ALA A 10 -19.24 -6.58 -13.90
CA ALA A 10 -18.34 -5.50 -13.54
C ALA A 10 -18.42 -5.14 -12.04
N ILE A 11 -19.63 -5.10 -11.47
CA ILE A 11 -19.82 -4.87 -10.01
C ILE A 11 -19.20 -6.01 -9.20
N ARG A 12 -19.46 -7.27 -9.58
CA ARG A 12 -18.93 -8.44 -8.87
C ARG A 12 -17.40 -8.51 -8.94
N LEU A 13 -16.82 -8.22 -10.11
CA LEU A 13 -15.37 -8.08 -10.27
C LEU A 13 -14.83 -6.92 -9.43
N GLY A 14 -15.54 -5.79 -9.39
CA GLY A 14 -15.19 -4.63 -8.58
C GLY A 14 -15.08 -4.93 -7.08
N ARG A 15 -15.98 -5.79 -6.54
CA ARG A 15 -15.89 -6.26 -5.14
C ARG A 15 -14.62 -7.06 -4.84
N GLN A 16 -14.01 -7.65 -5.88
CA GLN A 16 -12.78 -8.41 -5.80
C GLN A 16 -11.66 -7.79 -6.64
N ALA A 17 -11.68 -6.46 -6.83
CA ALA A 17 -10.79 -5.76 -7.76
C ALA A 17 -9.30 -6.07 -7.51
N GLU A 18 -8.88 -6.21 -6.25
CA GLU A 18 -7.49 -6.55 -5.93
C GLU A 18 -7.12 -7.96 -6.40
N ALA A 19 -8.03 -8.94 -6.24
CA ALA A 19 -7.80 -10.30 -6.72
C ALA A 19 -7.71 -10.34 -8.25
N VAL A 20 -8.58 -9.59 -8.94
CA VAL A 20 -8.54 -9.46 -10.41
C VAL A 20 -7.19 -8.87 -10.84
N CYS A 21 -6.75 -7.78 -10.22
CA CYS A 21 -5.47 -7.15 -10.55
C CYS A 21 -4.29 -8.09 -10.27
N ARG A 22 -4.30 -8.85 -9.18
CA ARG A 22 -3.24 -9.84 -8.90
C ARG A 22 -3.16 -10.94 -9.95
N HIS A 23 -4.30 -11.34 -10.50
CA HIS A 23 -4.38 -12.42 -11.48
C HIS A 23 -3.97 -11.96 -12.88
N TYR A 24 -4.57 -10.87 -13.38
CA TYR A 24 -4.36 -10.41 -14.76
C TYR A 24 -3.28 -9.33 -14.90
N LEU A 25 -3.02 -8.56 -13.84
CA LEU A 25 -2.07 -7.42 -13.81
C LEU A 25 -0.93 -7.69 -12.81
N SER A 26 -0.38 -8.90 -12.85
CA SER A 26 0.61 -9.42 -11.90
C SER A 26 1.94 -8.66 -11.83
N THR A 27 2.31 -7.89 -12.86
CA THR A 27 3.51 -7.02 -12.84
C THR A 27 3.27 -5.72 -12.07
N GLY A 28 2.01 -5.40 -11.79
CA GLY A 28 1.62 -4.25 -10.99
C GLY A 28 1.70 -4.51 -9.49
N HIS A 29 1.38 -3.49 -8.72
CA HIS A 29 1.39 -3.57 -7.26
C HIS A 29 0.32 -2.65 -6.63
N ARG A 30 -0.06 -2.96 -5.39
CA ARG A 30 -1.03 -2.17 -4.64
C ARG A 30 -0.38 -0.96 -4.00
N GLU A 31 -0.92 0.22 -4.30
CA GLU A 31 -0.59 1.47 -3.62
C GLU A 31 -1.86 2.12 -3.04
N GLY A 32 -2.02 2.03 -1.72
CA GLY A 32 -3.19 2.54 -1.01
C GLY A 32 -4.49 1.87 -1.48
N SER A 33 -5.38 2.66 -2.08
CA SER A 33 -6.66 2.22 -2.64
C SER A 33 -6.60 1.96 -4.16
N TYR A 34 -5.41 1.92 -4.75
CA TYR A 34 -5.19 1.72 -6.17
C TYR A 34 -4.22 0.56 -6.45
N TRP A 35 -4.30 0.02 -7.66
CA TRP A 35 -3.31 -0.88 -8.23
C TRP A 35 -2.60 -0.16 -9.38
N LEU A 36 -1.28 -0.08 -9.34
CA LEU A 36 -0.46 0.58 -10.36
C LEU A 36 0.17 -0.46 -11.28
N VAL A 37 0.10 -0.21 -12.59
CA VAL A 37 0.67 -1.04 -13.66
C VAL A 37 1.04 -0.15 -14.86
N GLY A 38 1.84 -0.65 -15.80
CA GLY A 38 2.18 0.08 -17.02
C GLY A 38 0.96 0.30 -17.89
N ASP A 39 0.26 -0.77 -18.26
CA ASP A 39 -0.93 -0.71 -19.10
C ASP A 39 -1.88 -1.89 -18.82
N VAL A 40 -2.98 -1.91 -19.58
CA VAL A 40 -4.02 -2.95 -19.50
C VAL A 40 -3.53 -4.34 -19.94
N ARG A 41 -2.40 -4.40 -20.64
CA ARG A 41 -1.73 -5.63 -21.11
C ARG A 41 -0.68 -6.14 -20.12
N ASN A 42 -0.71 -5.67 -18.88
CA ASN A 42 0.18 -6.10 -17.80
C ASN A 42 1.67 -5.80 -18.10
N THR A 43 1.98 -4.71 -18.81
CA THR A 43 3.37 -4.27 -18.90
C THR A 43 3.85 -3.65 -17.58
N PRO A 44 5.14 -3.79 -17.23
CA PRO A 44 5.71 -3.13 -16.06
C PRO A 44 5.64 -1.60 -16.19
N GLY A 45 5.17 -0.91 -15.15
CA GLY A 45 5.08 0.55 -15.14
C GLY A 45 4.12 1.09 -14.08
N ARG A 46 3.72 2.35 -14.25
CA ARG A 46 2.85 3.08 -13.30
C ARG A 46 1.92 4.09 -13.98
N SER A 47 1.76 4.01 -15.29
CA SER A 47 0.92 4.91 -16.07
C SER A 47 -0.57 4.61 -15.87
N MET A 48 -0.91 3.33 -15.70
CA MET A 48 -2.28 2.88 -15.45
C MET A 48 -2.53 2.60 -13.97
N PHE A 49 -3.65 3.12 -13.46
CA PHE A 49 -4.12 2.86 -12.10
C PHE A 49 -5.54 2.31 -12.09
N VAL A 50 -5.75 1.22 -11.34
CA VAL A 50 -7.07 0.61 -11.10
C VAL A 50 -7.52 0.93 -9.69
N ARG A 51 -8.75 1.40 -9.51
CA ARG A 51 -9.30 1.69 -8.19
C ARG A 51 -9.77 0.41 -7.49
N LEU A 52 -9.19 0.09 -6.34
CA LEU A 52 -9.48 -1.12 -5.57
C LEU A 52 -10.63 -0.96 -4.57
N LYS A 53 -10.87 0.27 -4.09
CA LYS A 53 -11.92 0.60 -3.12
C LYS A 53 -12.82 1.71 -3.65
N GLY A 54 -14.13 1.58 -3.46
CA GLY A 54 -15.12 2.55 -3.95
C GLY A 54 -16.54 2.02 -3.82
N GLY A 55 -17.51 2.82 -4.27
CA GLY A 55 -18.89 2.36 -4.43
C GLY A 55 -19.00 1.30 -5.53
N GLU A 56 -20.16 0.66 -5.63
CA GLU A 56 -20.41 -0.35 -6.66
C GLU A 56 -20.67 0.28 -8.04
N THR A 57 -21.22 1.50 -8.06
CA THR A 57 -21.61 2.20 -9.28
C THR A 57 -21.23 3.68 -9.21
N GLY A 58 -21.18 4.32 -10.38
CA GLY A 58 -20.94 5.76 -10.50
C GLY A 58 -19.47 6.17 -10.44
N LYS A 59 -19.24 7.47 -10.24
CA LYS A 59 -17.91 8.08 -10.25
C LYS A 59 -17.11 7.57 -9.04
N GLY A 60 -15.97 6.94 -9.33
CA GLY A 60 -15.11 6.38 -8.29
C GLY A 60 -15.51 5.00 -7.78
N ALA A 61 -16.30 4.26 -8.58
CA ALA A 61 -16.57 2.86 -8.34
C ALA A 61 -15.28 2.01 -8.34
N ALA A 62 -15.28 0.93 -7.55
CA ALA A 62 -14.19 -0.04 -7.58
C ALA A 62 -14.12 -0.76 -8.94
N GLY A 63 -12.91 -1.10 -9.38
CA GLY A 63 -12.64 -1.76 -10.66
C GLY A 63 -12.55 -0.82 -11.87
N LYS A 64 -12.78 0.49 -11.71
CA LYS A 64 -12.51 1.46 -12.78
C LYS A 64 -11.01 1.75 -12.86
N TRP A 65 -10.50 1.81 -14.09
CA TRP A 65 -9.10 2.12 -14.36
C TRP A 65 -8.94 3.30 -15.30
N THR A 66 -7.79 3.95 -15.22
CA THR A 66 -7.38 5.03 -16.11
C THR A 66 -5.88 4.98 -16.33
N ASP A 67 -5.45 5.21 -17.57
CA ASP A 67 -4.07 5.37 -17.97
C ASP A 67 -3.75 6.85 -18.16
N ALA A 68 -2.80 7.36 -17.38
CA ALA A 68 -2.38 8.75 -17.42
C ALA A 68 -1.51 9.09 -18.64
N ALA A 69 -0.86 8.10 -19.26
CA ALA A 69 -0.01 8.30 -20.44
C ALA A 69 -0.84 8.39 -21.72
N THR A 70 -1.91 7.60 -21.84
CA THR A 70 -2.76 7.55 -23.04
C THR A 70 -4.09 8.29 -22.87
N GLY A 71 -4.55 8.49 -21.63
CA GLY A 71 -5.89 9.01 -21.34
C GLY A 71 -7.00 7.95 -21.46
N GLU A 72 -6.64 6.71 -21.76
CA GLU A 72 -7.58 5.60 -21.84
C GLU A 72 -8.14 5.28 -20.45
N HIS A 73 -9.36 4.75 -20.43
CA HIS A 73 -10.05 4.38 -19.21
C HIS A 73 -11.05 3.27 -19.52
N GLY A 74 -11.35 2.47 -18.50
CA GLY A 74 -12.23 1.32 -18.66
C GLY A 74 -12.58 0.68 -17.33
N ASP A 75 -12.98 -0.58 -17.39
CA ASP A 75 -13.17 -1.41 -16.21
C ASP A 75 -12.51 -2.77 -16.29
N LEU A 76 -12.76 -3.61 -15.29
CA LEU A 76 -12.14 -4.91 -15.15
C LEU A 76 -12.50 -5.89 -16.27
N LEU A 77 -13.62 -5.69 -16.98
CA LEU A 77 -13.92 -6.50 -18.16
C LEU A 77 -12.97 -6.14 -19.31
N ASP A 78 -12.60 -4.86 -19.46
CA ASP A 78 -11.57 -4.45 -20.42
C ASP A 78 -10.20 -5.03 -20.06
N VAL A 79 -9.87 -5.09 -18.76
CA VAL A 79 -8.62 -5.74 -18.29
C VAL A 79 -8.58 -7.21 -18.68
N ILE A 80 -9.67 -7.96 -18.42
CA ILE A 80 -9.75 -9.38 -18.80
C ILE A 80 -9.64 -9.53 -20.32
N ARG A 81 -10.37 -8.70 -21.09
CA ARG A 81 -10.34 -8.72 -22.54
C ARG A 81 -8.91 -8.55 -23.08
N GLU A 82 -8.21 -7.50 -22.66
CA GLU A 82 -6.90 -7.17 -23.21
C GLU A 82 -5.79 -8.09 -22.69
N SER A 83 -5.82 -8.49 -21.43
CA SER A 83 -4.80 -9.39 -20.85
C SER A 83 -4.90 -10.82 -21.40
N CYS A 84 -6.11 -11.30 -21.69
CA CYS A 84 -6.33 -12.62 -22.28
C CYS A 84 -6.38 -12.60 -23.82
N GLY A 85 -6.36 -11.42 -24.45
CA GLY A 85 -6.46 -11.28 -25.91
C GLY A 85 -7.81 -11.74 -26.49
N LEU A 86 -8.89 -11.61 -25.72
CA LEU A 86 -10.23 -12.03 -26.12
C LEU A 86 -10.89 -11.00 -27.04
N VAL A 87 -11.62 -11.48 -28.04
CA VAL A 87 -12.29 -10.61 -29.04
C VAL A 87 -13.81 -10.58 -28.86
N ASP A 88 -14.42 -11.74 -28.56
CA ASP A 88 -15.85 -11.83 -28.32
C ASP A 88 -16.19 -11.48 -26.87
N PHE A 89 -17.23 -10.68 -26.68
CA PHE A 89 -17.75 -10.37 -25.35
C PHE A 89 -18.21 -11.63 -24.60
N LYS A 90 -18.70 -12.64 -25.32
CA LYS A 90 -19.10 -13.91 -24.71
C LYS A 90 -17.94 -14.57 -23.99
N ASP A 91 -16.77 -14.61 -24.63
CA ASP A 91 -15.56 -15.21 -24.06
C ASP A 91 -15.08 -14.41 -22.84
N VAL A 92 -15.15 -13.07 -22.91
CA VAL A 92 -14.82 -12.20 -21.77
C VAL A 92 -15.76 -12.45 -20.58
N ALA A 93 -17.05 -12.60 -20.84
CA ALA A 93 -18.04 -12.88 -19.80
C ALA A 93 -17.84 -14.28 -19.20
N ASP A 94 -17.50 -15.28 -20.01
CA ASP A 94 -17.23 -16.64 -19.57
C ASP A 94 -15.96 -16.68 -18.71
N GLU A 95 -14.89 -15.98 -19.09
CA GLU A 95 -13.67 -15.83 -18.29
C GLU A 95 -13.93 -15.07 -16.98
N ALA A 96 -14.72 -14.00 -17.02
CA ALA A 96 -15.11 -13.28 -15.81
C ALA A 96 -15.91 -14.16 -14.84
N ARG A 97 -16.82 -15.01 -15.35
CA ARG A 97 -17.56 -15.99 -14.53
C ARG A 97 -16.62 -17.06 -13.99
N ALA A 98 -15.72 -17.59 -14.81
CA ALA A 98 -14.72 -18.57 -14.40
C ALA A 98 -13.87 -18.01 -13.26
N PHE A 99 -13.36 -16.78 -13.41
CA PHE A 99 -12.66 -16.05 -12.36
C PHE A 99 -13.48 -15.97 -11.09
N LEU A 100 -14.70 -15.41 -11.16
CA LEU A 100 -15.58 -15.25 -9.99
C LEU A 100 -15.98 -16.57 -9.30
N SER A 101 -15.85 -17.72 -9.98
CA SER A 101 -16.09 -19.05 -9.43
C SER A 101 -14.87 -19.70 -8.79
N MET A 102 -13.66 -19.15 -8.97
CA MET A 102 -12.45 -19.68 -8.35
C MET A 102 -12.39 -19.34 -6.84
N PRO A 103 -11.92 -20.28 -5.99
CA PRO A 103 -11.61 -19.98 -4.60
C PRO A 103 -10.38 -19.08 -4.57
N HIS A 104 -10.59 -17.77 -4.41
CA HIS A 104 -9.49 -16.84 -4.32
C HIS A 104 -8.84 -16.97 -2.95
N PRO A 105 -7.48 -17.04 -2.88
CA PRO A 105 -6.81 -16.90 -1.60
C PRO A 105 -7.26 -15.58 -0.99
N GLU A 106 -7.76 -15.62 0.25
CA GLU A 106 -8.17 -14.41 0.96
C GLU A 106 -7.07 -13.36 0.81
N PRO A 107 -7.43 -12.10 0.52
CA PRO A 107 -6.44 -11.03 0.53
C PRO A 107 -5.72 -11.13 1.86
N ASP A 108 -4.39 -11.22 1.80
CA ASP A 108 -3.53 -11.34 2.96
C ASP A 108 -4.01 -10.29 3.96
N ARG A 109 -4.70 -10.71 5.02
CA ARG A 109 -5.24 -9.86 6.10
C ARG A 109 -4.10 -9.26 6.92
N ARG A 110 -2.95 -9.04 6.30
CA ARG A 110 -1.83 -8.31 6.85
C ARG A 110 -2.15 -6.84 6.65
N HIS A 111 -2.71 -6.26 7.72
CA HIS A 111 -2.86 -4.84 8.00
C HIS A 111 -4.18 -4.16 7.56
N ASP A 112 -5.32 -4.73 7.94
CA ASP A 112 -6.53 -3.94 8.26
C ASP A 112 -6.64 -3.69 9.78
N GLY A 113 -5.50 -3.68 10.49
CA GLY A 113 -5.44 -3.03 11.79
C GLY A 113 -5.65 -1.55 11.56
N GLU A 114 -6.84 -1.05 11.94
CA GLU A 114 -7.24 0.34 12.05
C GLU A 114 -6.10 1.32 11.72
N ARG A 115 -5.99 1.72 10.45
CA ARG A 115 -5.25 2.94 10.14
C ARG A 115 -6.08 4.09 10.71
N LYS A 116 -5.90 4.35 12.01
CA LYS A 116 -6.19 5.66 12.60
C LYS A 116 -5.67 6.69 11.62
N ALA A 117 -6.53 7.64 11.25
CA ALA A 117 -6.20 8.70 10.31
C ALA A 117 -4.77 9.20 10.59
N PRO A 118 -3.94 9.38 9.56
CA PRO A 118 -2.60 9.91 9.76
C PRO A 118 -2.73 11.18 10.60
N ALA A 119 -2.01 11.21 11.73
CA ALA A 119 -2.00 12.39 12.57
C ALA A 119 -1.62 13.60 11.70
N PRO A 120 -2.28 14.76 11.87
CA PRO A 120 -1.97 15.93 11.07
C PRO A 120 -0.45 16.19 11.11
N ILE A 121 0.10 16.50 9.93
CA ILE A 121 1.52 16.80 9.74
C ILE A 121 1.93 17.89 10.73
N GLY A 122 2.88 17.60 11.61
CA GLY A 122 3.34 18.51 12.67
C GLY A 122 2.77 18.25 14.07
N SER A 123 1.98 17.19 14.28
CA SER A 123 1.57 16.79 15.64
C SER A 123 2.68 16.03 16.39
N PRO A 124 3.00 16.41 17.64
CA PRO A 124 3.98 15.71 18.48
C PRO A 124 3.54 14.27 18.82
N GLU A 125 2.29 13.89 18.54
CA GLU A 125 1.83 12.52 18.76
C GLU A 125 2.56 11.48 17.92
N ALA A 126 2.92 11.81 16.68
CA ALA A 126 3.64 10.87 15.81
C ALA A 126 5.03 10.57 16.38
N ALA A 127 5.74 11.62 16.84
CA ALA A 127 7.01 11.50 17.55
C ALA A 127 6.87 10.68 18.84
N ARG A 128 5.86 10.99 19.67
CA ARG A 128 5.60 10.25 20.92
C ARG A 128 5.34 8.76 20.68
N ARG A 129 4.56 8.42 19.64
CA ARG A 129 4.30 7.02 19.27
C ARG A 129 5.58 6.32 18.84
N LEU A 130 6.39 6.96 17.99
CA LEU A 130 7.66 6.41 17.52
C LEU A 130 8.64 6.17 18.68
N VAL A 131 8.77 7.14 19.59
CA VAL A 131 9.62 7.02 20.78
C VAL A 131 9.07 5.94 21.73
N GLY A 132 7.75 5.85 21.90
CA GLY A 132 7.10 4.82 22.71
C GLY A 132 7.27 3.39 22.15
N MET A 133 7.34 3.24 20.82
CA MET A 133 7.62 1.96 20.15
C MET A 133 9.11 1.57 20.21
N SER A 134 9.98 2.46 20.68
CA SER A 134 11.43 2.26 20.70
C SER A 134 11.95 1.80 22.06
N GLN A 135 12.99 0.97 22.05
CA GLN A 135 13.62 0.42 23.25
C GLN A 135 14.81 1.28 23.72
N PRO A 136 15.21 1.18 25.00
CA PRO A 136 16.44 1.82 25.48
C PRO A 136 17.66 1.39 24.66
N ILE A 137 18.66 2.27 24.55
CA ILE A 137 19.88 1.98 23.77
C ILE A 137 20.84 1.01 24.47
N LEU A 138 20.71 0.82 25.78
CA LEU A 138 21.54 -0.11 26.56
C LEU A 138 21.28 -1.55 26.11
N GLY A 139 22.35 -2.30 25.87
CA GLY A 139 22.32 -3.66 25.34
C GLY A 139 22.04 -3.75 23.84
N THR A 140 22.10 -2.64 23.09
CA THR A 140 21.83 -2.62 21.64
C THR A 140 23.07 -2.27 20.82
N VAL A 141 22.99 -2.46 19.49
CA VAL A 141 24.05 -2.05 18.55
C VAL A 141 24.38 -0.55 18.64
N VAL A 142 23.43 0.27 19.08
CA VAL A 142 23.63 1.72 19.30
C VAL A 142 24.61 1.98 20.43
N GLU A 143 24.55 1.22 21.52
CA GLU A 143 25.52 1.37 22.62
C GLU A 143 26.94 1.05 22.14
N THR A 144 27.12 -0.05 21.42
CA THR A 144 28.42 -0.43 20.85
C THR A 144 28.93 0.65 19.90
N TYR A 145 28.05 1.17 19.03
CA TYR A 145 28.38 2.24 18.09
C TYR A 145 28.86 3.51 18.80
N LEU A 146 28.16 3.96 19.85
CA LEU A 146 28.51 5.16 20.60
C LEU A 146 29.82 4.99 21.39
N ARG A 147 30.02 3.84 22.03
CA ARG A 147 31.27 3.54 22.74
C ARG A 147 32.48 3.51 21.80
N ASN A 148 32.32 2.94 20.60
CA ASN A 148 33.36 2.94 19.58
C ASN A 148 33.71 4.37 19.09
N ARG A 149 32.78 5.33 19.26
CA ARG A 149 33.02 6.76 19.02
C ARG A 149 33.46 7.53 20.28
N ALA A 150 33.90 6.83 21.32
CA ALA A 150 34.31 7.39 22.61
C ALA A 150 33.20 8.13 23.37
N ILE A 151 31.93 7.90 23.03
CA ILE A 151 30.76 8.41 23.76
C ILE A 151 30.37 7.35 24.79
N THR A 152 30.91 7.49 26.02
CA THR A 152 30.82 6.45 27.07
C THR A 152 29.81 6.78 28.17
N ALA A 153 29.46 8.05 28.35
CA ALA A 153 28.49 8.51 29.36
C ALA A 153 27.04 8.33 28.87
N LEU A 154 26.52 7.10 28.88
CA LEU A 154 25.18 6.78 28.38
C LEU A 154 24.05 6.93 29.42
N HIS A 155 24.37 7.28 30.67
CA HIS A 155 23.39 7.40 31.75
C HIS A 155 22.39 8.57 31.56
N GLY A 156 22.73 9.55 30.72
CA GLY A 156 21.88 10.71 30.40
C GLY A 156 21.14 10.61 29.06
N THR A 157 21.23 9.49 28.35
CA THR A 157 20.67 9.35 26.99
C THR A 157 19.20 8.92 27.00
N GLY A 158 18.40 9.42 27.96
CA GLY A 158 16.95 9.14 28.00
C GLY A 158 16.21 9.63 26.75
N SER A 159 16.81 10.62 26.05
CA SER A 159 16.34 11.15 24.78
C SER A 159 16.77 10.33 23.56
N LEU A 160 17.66 9.35 23.70
CA LEU A 160 18.05 8.44 22.63
C LEU A 160 17.41 7.07 22.83
N ARG A 161 16.84 6.54 21.76
CA ARG A 161 16.24 5.21 21.72
C ARG A 161 16.69 4.43 20.49
N PHE A 162 16.52 3.12 20.54
CA PHE A 162 16.77 2.23 19.43
C PHE A 162 15.45 1.64 18.93
N HIS A 163 15.26 1.62 17.62
CA HIS A 163 14.13 0.96 16.99
C HIS A 163 14.63 -0.07 15.97
N PRO A 164 14.41 -1.38 16.17
CA PRO A 164 15.00 -2.42 15.31
C PRO A 164 14.38 -2.49 13.91
N ARG A 165 13.15 -1.98 13.71
CA ARG A 165 12.41 -2.08 12.44
C ARG A 165 11.75 -0.77 12.04
N CYS A 166 12.51 0.32 12.03
CA CYS A 166 12.00 1.65 11.67
C CYS A 166 11.66 1.69 10.18
N TYR A 167 10.51 2.27 9.84
CA TYR A 167 10.13 2.43 8.43
C TYR A 167 11.03 3.46 7.76
N TYR A 168 11.65 3.05 6.66
CA TYR A 168 12.46 3.91 5.80
C TYR A 168 11.90 3.84 4.39
N ARG A 169 11.79 5.00 3.75
CA ARG A 169 11.38 5.12 2.35
C ARG A 169 12.46 5.95 1.64
N PRO A 170 13.30 5.34 0.78
CA PRO A 170 14.40 6.03 0.10
C PRO A 170 13.91 7.17 -0.81
N ASP A 171 12.84 6.94 -1.56
CA ASP A 171 12.16 7.93 -2.39
C ASP A 171 10.65 7.69 -2.40
N GLU A 172 9.86 8.67 -2.83
CA GLU A 172 8.39 8.64 -2.79
C GLU A 172 7.78 7.41 -3.48
N TYR A 173 8.47 6.84 -4.46
CA TYR A 173 8.05 5.70 -5.27
C TYR A 173 8.74 4.38 -4.89
N SER A 174 9.67 4.38 -3.94
CA SER A 174 10.29 3.16 -3.43
C SER A 174 9.38 2.46 -2.41
N PRO A 175 9.41 1.11 -2.36
CA PRO A 175 8.72 0.37 -1.33
C PRO A 175 9.20 0.82 0.06
N THR A 176 8.30 0.81 1.04
CA THR A 176 8.70 1.07 2.43
C THR A 176 9.48 -0.12 2.96
N GLU A 177 10.72 0.14 3.36
CA GLU A 177 11.62 -0.85 3.95
C GLU A 177 11.64 -0.71 5.48
N THR A 178 12.14 -1.73 6.19
CA THR A 178 12.34 -1.67 7.65
C THR A 178 13.81 -1.80 7.98
N TRP A 179 14.37 -0.78 8.63
CA TRP A 179 15.79 -0.68 8.98
C TRP A 179 15.96 -0.45 10.48
N PRO A 180 17.05 -0.94 11.10
CA PRO A 180 17.40 -0.54 12.45
C PRO A 180 17.77 0.95 12.48
N ALA A 181 17.21 1.71 13.43
CA ALA A 181 17.42 3.15 13.54
C ALA A 181 17.68 3.59 14.99
N MET A 182 18.52 4.61 15.12
CA MET A 182 18.65 5.39 16.36
C MET A 182 17.69 6.57 16.28
N ILE A 183 16.90 6.78 17.34
CA ILE A 183 15.87 7.82 17.40
C ILE A 183 16.24 8.79 18.51
N ALA A 184 16.28 10.08 18.18
CA ALA A 184 16.48 11.16 19.13
C ALA A 184 15.17 11.92 19.33
N SER A 185 14.71 12.03 20.57
CA SER A 185 13.54 12.85 20.91
C SER A 185 13.96 14.27 21.29
N VAL A 186 13.23 15.26 20.78
CA VAL A 186 13.37 16.67 21.16
C VAL A 186 12.33 16.98 22.24
N THR A 187 12.79 17.56 23.35
CA THR A 187 11.93 17.94 24.48
C THR A 187 11.99 19.44 24.72
N ASP A 188 10.92 20.00 25.29
CA ASP A 188 10.97 21.33 25.92
C ASP A 188 11.78 21.31 27.23
N LEU A 189 11.92 22.48 27.87
CA LEU A 189 12.63 22.64 29.15
C LEU A 189 11.92 21.94 30.33
N ALA A 190 10.64 21.58 30.18
CA ALA A 190 9.86 20.83 31.17
C ALA A 190 9.91 19.31 30.92
N GLY A 191 10.63 18.85 29.88
CA GLY A 191 10.78 17.43 29.54
C GLY A 191 9.67 16.87 28.66
N HIS A 192 8.73 17.69 28.17
CA HIS A 192 7.68 17.22 27.27
C HIS A 192 8.22 17.05 25.85
N GLN A 193 7.92 15.89 25.23
CA GLN A 193 8.29 15.61 23.85
C GLN A 193 7.52 16.52 22.88
N THR A 194 8.28 17.27 22.09
CA THR A 194 7.82 18.18 21.05
C THR A 194 8.18 17.70 19.64
N GLY A 195 9.13 16.77 19.50
CA GLY A 195 9.57 16.21 18.23
C GLY A 195 10.36 14.92 18.36
#